data_AF-A0A367K7E6-F1
#
_entry.id   AF-A0A367K7E6-F1
#
_cell.length_a   1.000
_cell.length_b   1.000
_cell.length_c   1.000
_cell.angle_alpha   90.00
_cell.angle_beta   90.00
_cell.angle_gamma   90.00
#
_symmetry.space_group_name_H-M   'P 1'
#
loop_
_entity.id
_entity.type
_entity.pdbx_description
1 polymer ?
#
loop_
_entity_poly.entity_id
_entity_poly.type
_entity_poly.pdbx_seq_one_letter_code
_entity_poly.pdbx_strand_id
1 'polypeptide(L)'
;MKSVRFSFVNKKFDDQYTFELQGYLSVADFNSSFRLLNQTVAKHPPPGSKNVWITAIVVLWMSALVIDYILWSHYRFSSELITLPFFMVLTTLLFIWRHRVMRERFERSVVDVCNRINATENIRGINYRFNKNGSDLNDVTKQMYIHAGTGLKPHYSIVIEFDDRYNALSSHQFNRYSSIDFVTIPLYAHVRHEKNEKDSPFWAAQLHEYDEKPIF
;
A
#
# COMPACT_ATOMS: atom_id res chain seq x y z
N MET A 1 17.22 5.27 13.78
CA MET A 1 16.48 4.61 12.68
C MET A 1 15.00 4.91 12.85
N LYS A 2 14.49 5.80 12.02
CA LYS A 2 13.08 6.16 11.95
C LYS A 2 12.38 5.24 10.95
N SER A 3 11.14 4.83 11.22
CA SER A 3 10.35 4.05 10.26
C SER A 3 8.90 4.48 10.23
N VAL A 4 8.30 4.43 9.03
CA VAL A 4 6.92 4.84 8.78
C VAL A 4 6.18 3.68 8.12
N ARG A 5 4.97 3.37 8.59
CA ARG A 5 4.17 2.23 8.12
C ARG A 5 2.95 2.70 7.32
N PHE A 6 2.81 2.17 6.12
CA PHE A 6 1.69 2.40 5.20
C PHE A 6 0.85 1.13 5.09
N SER A 7 -0.39 1.20 5.55
CA SER A 7 -1.28 0.04 5.61
C SER A 7 -1.88 -0.28 4.25
N PHE A 8 -2.13 -1.56 3.98
CA PHE A 8 -2.88 -2.01 2.82
C PHE A 8 -4.39 -1.96 3.11
N VAL A 9 -5.10 -1.02 2.48
CA VAL A 9 -6.53 -0.79 2.68
C VAL A 9 -7.22 -0.69 1.33
N ASN A 10 -8.37 -1.36 1.18
CA ASN A 10 -9.21 -1.28 -0.03
C ASN A 10 -8.46 -1.54 -1.35
N LYS A 11 -7.63 -2.60 -1.39
CA LYS A 11 -6.84 -3.02 -2.58
C LYS A 11 -5.77 -2.02 -3.03
N LYS A 12 -5.36 -1.08 -2.17
CA LYS A 12 -4.20 -0.22 -2.39
C LYS A 12 -3.39 -0.05 -1.11
N PHE A 13 -2.12 0.30 -1.23
CA PHE A 13 -1.36 0.83 -0.10
C PHE A 13 -1.74 2.29 0.11
N ASP A 14 -1.83 2.68 1.38
CA ASP A 14 -2.02 4.06 1.79
C ASP A 14 -0.92 4.95 1.18
N ASP A 15 -1.36 5.92 0.39
CA ASP A 15 -0.55 6.85 -0.40
C ASP A 15 -0.59 8.26 0.19
N GLN A 16 -1.02 8.41 1.45
CA GLN A 16 -0.99 9.70 2.14
C GLN A 16 0.44 10.02 2.61
N TYR A 17 1.00 11.11 2.08
CA TYR A 17 2.28 11.64 2.54
C TYR A 17 2.12 12.23 3.96
N THR A 18 2.95 11.76 4.90
CA THR A 18 2.91 12.21 6.30
C THR A 18 4.09 13.14 6.61
N PHE A 19 3.91 14.01 7.62
CA PHE A 19 4.96 14.90 8.12
C PHE A 19 6.24 14.15 8.55
N GLU A 20 6.13 12.85 8.88
CA GLU A 20 7.26 12.03 9.27
C GLU A 20 8.26 11.78 8.12
N LEU A 21 7.82 11.90 6.87
CA LEU A 21 8.64 11.75 5.67
C LEU A 21 9.37 13.05 5.30
N GLN A 22 8.92 14.19 5.84
CA GLN A 22 9.47 15.51 5.54
C GLN A 22 10.94 15.59 5.96
N GLY A 23 11.79 15.99 5.03
CA GLY A 23 13.26 16.04 5.20
C GLY A 23 14.01 14.75 4.83
N TYR A 24 13.31 13.63 4.61
CA TYR A 24 13.94 12.36 4.21
C TYR A 24 13.58 11.93 2.79
N LEU A 25 12.33 12.15 2.37
CA LEU A 25 11.82 11.77 1.05
C LEU A 25 10.94 12.88 0.49
N SER A 26 11.19 13.30 -0.75
CA SER A 26 10.35 14.31 -1.42
C SER A 26 8.94 13.77 -1.69
N VAL A 27 7.96 14.66 -1.78
CA VAL A 27 6.58 14.29 -2.11
C VAL A 27 6.51 13.63 -3.50
N ALA A 28 7.30 14.12 -4.45
CA ALA A 28 7.35 13.58 -5.80
C ALA A 28 7.91 12.15 -5.83
N ASP A 29 9.03 11.91 -5.14
CA ASP A 29 9.67 10.58 -5.08
C ASP A 29 8.78 9.57 -4.35
N PHE A 30 8.14 9.99 -3.26
CA PHE A 30 7.15 9.19 -2.55
C PHE A 30 5.98 8.80 -3.46
N ASN A 31 5.36 9.78 -4.12
CA ASN A 31 4.23 9.53 -5.01
C ASN A 31 4.61 8.61 -6.18
N SER A 32 5.83 8.75 -6.73
CA SER A 32 6.31 7.89 -7.80
C SER A 32 6.45 6.42 -7.34
N SER A 33 7.03 6.22 -6.14
CA SER A 33 7.23 4.89 -5.55
C SER A 33 5.90 4.22 -5.20
N PHE A 34 4.98 4.95 -4.57
CA PHE A 34 3.66 4.44 -4.20
C PHE A 34 2.76 4.22 -5.41
N ARG A 35 2.88 5.03 -6.47
CA ARG A 35 2.20 4.76 -7.74
C ARG A 35 2.66 3.45 -8.36
N LEU A 36 3.97 3.18 -8.34
CA LEU A 36 4.54 1.94 -8.89
C LEU A 36 4.12 0.71 -8.05
N LEU A 37 4.11 0.84 -6.73
CA LEU A 37 3.57 -0.18 -5.82
C LEU A 37 2.09 -0.44 -6.10
N ASN A 38 1.25 0.59 -6.10
CA ASN A 38 -0.19 0.46 -6.33
C ASN A 38 -0.54 -0.04 -7.75
N GLN A 39 0.24 0.32 -8.76
CA GLN A 39 0.10 -0.25 -10.11
C GLN A 39 0.39 -1.76 -10.12
N THR A 40 1.39 -2.19 -9.35
CA THR A 40 1.72 -3.61 -9.20
C THR A 40 0.61 -4.37 -8.46
N VAL A 41 0.06 -3.78 -7.39
CA VAL A 41 -1.11 -4.33 -6.70
C VAL A 41 -2.30 -4.48 -7.65
N ALA A 42 -2.56 -3.48 -8.50
CA ALA A 42 -3.65 -3.53 -9.45
C ALA A 42 -3.47 -4.66 -10.49
N LYS A 43 -2.24 -4.91 -10.92
CA LYS A 43 -1.90 -5.99 -11.87
C LYS A 43 -1.96 -7.37 -11.24
N HIS A 44 -1.56 -7.49 -9.97
CA HIS A 44 -1.48 -8.74 -9.24
C HIS A 44 -2.20 -8.62 -7.89
N PRO A 45 -3.54 -8.59 -7.86
CA PRO A 45 -4.27 -8.36 -6.62
C PRO A 45 -4.12 -9.55 -5.64
N PRO A 46 -4.14 -9.30 -4.33
CA PRO A 46 -4.22 -10.37 -3.34
C PRO A 46 -5.53 -11.14 -3.51
N PRO A 47 -5.57 -12.43 -3.11
CA PRO A 47 -6.83 -13.15 -3.08
C PRO A 47 -7.83 -12.44 -2.16
N GLY A 48 -9.10 -12.47 -2.55
CA GLY A 48 -10.20 -11.93 -1.74
C GLY A 48 -10.32 -12.61 -0.37
N SER A 49 -11.33 -12.20 0.42
CA SER A 49 -11.55 -12.80 1.73
C SER A 49 -11.77 -14.31 1.64
N LYS A 50 -11.23 -15.06 2.62
CA LYS A 50 -11.41 -16.53 2.70
C LYS A 50 -12.89 -16.92 2.64
N ASN A 51 -13.77 -16.11 3.24
CA ASN A 51 -15.22 -16.32 3.23
C ASN A 51 -15.81 -16.33 1.82
N VAL A 52 -15.34 -15.46 0.91
CA VAL A 52 -15.81 -15.45 -0.49
C VAL A 52 -15.40 -16.73 -1.20
N TRP A 53 -14.20 -17.24 -0.95
CA TRP A 53 -13.74 -18.52 -1.52
C TRP A 53 -14.50 -19.72 -0.95
N ILE A 54 -14.76 -19.73 0.37
CA ILE A 54 -15.52 -20.78 1.04
C ILE A 54 -16.98 -20.78 0.58
N THR A 55 -17.61 -19.62 0.45
CA THR A 55 -18.99 -19.53 -0.07
C THR A 55 -19.05 -19.97 -1.53
N ALA A 56 -18.10 -19.58 -2.37
CA ALA A 56 -18.04 -20.04 -3.76
C ALA A 56 -17.92 -21.56 -3.88
N ILE A 57 -17.08 -22.21 -3.06
CA ILE A 57 -16.94 -23.67 -3.11
C ILE A 57 -18.19 -24.39 -2.60
N VAL A 58 -18.82 -23.87 -1.56
CA VAL A 58 -20.07 -24.44 -1.03
C VAL A 58 -21.20 -24.33 -2.05
N VAL A 59 -21.35 -23.18 -2.72
CA VAL A 59 -22.34 -23.01 -3.80
C VAL A 59 -22.08 -23.98 -4.94
N LEU A 60 -20.81 -24.17 -5.34
CA LEU A 60 -20.43 -25.14 -6.36
C LEU A 60 -20.82 -26.57 -5.94
N TRP A 61 -20.55 -26.96 -4.70
CA TRP A 61 -20.93 -28.27 -4.17
C TRP A 61 -22.43 -28.48 -4.10
N MET A 62 -23.19 -27.47 -3.65
CA MET A 62 -24.65 -27.55 -3.64
C MET A 62 -25.21 -27.71 -5.05
N SER A 63 -24.66 -27.00 -6.04
CA SER A 63 -25.06 -27.18 -7.43
C SER A 63 -24.74 -28.58 -7.97
N ALA A 64 -23.58 -29.15 -7.60
CA ALA A 64 -23.19 -30.49 -7.99
C ALA A 64 -24.14 -31.55 -7.39
N LEU A 65 -24.53 -31.41 -6.12
CA LEU A 65 -25.50 -32.30 -5.46
C LEU A 65 -26.87 -32.27 -6.14
N VAL A 66 -27.35 -31.09 -6.55
CA VAL A 66 -28.62 -30.97 -7.27
C VAL A 66 -28.56 -31.65 -8.64
N ILE A 67 -27.45 -31.49 -9.37
CA ILE A 67 -27.24 -32.14 -10.66
C ILE A 67 -27.18 -33.66 -10.51
N ASP A 68 -26.43 -34.15 -9.53
CA ASP A 68 -26.30 -35.57 -9.20
C ASP A 68 -27.67 -36.19 -8.88
N TYR A 69 -28.49 -35.51 -8.06
CA TYR A 69 -29.85 -35.96 -7.76
C TYR A 69 -30.76 -36.08 -8.99
N ILE A 70 -30.68 -35.11 -9.91
CA ILE A 70 -31.47 -35.12 -11.14
C ILE A 70 -31.04 -36.30 -12.05
N LEU A 71 -29.73 -36.51 -12.18
CA LEU A 71 -29.15 -37.59 -12.98
C LEU A 71 -29.54 -38.96 -12.41
N TRP A 72 -29.45 -39.14 -11.09
CA TRP A 72 -29.89 -40.33 -10.39
C TRP A 72 -31.36 -40.66 -10.69
N SER A 73 -32.22 -39.63 -10.62
CA SER A 73 -33.67 -39.76 -10.84
C SER A 73 -34.03 -40.21 -12.26
N HIS A 74 -33.30 -39.71 -13.27
CA HIS A 74 -33.61 -39.98 -14.68
C HIS A 74 -32.90 -41.21 -15.25
N TYR A 75 -31.64 -41.43 -14.87
CA TYR A 75 -30.77 -42.42 -15.53
C TYR A 75 -30.38 -43.59 -14.63
N ARG A 76 -30.64 -43.52 -13.30
CA ARG A 76 -30.28 -44.55 -12.30
C ARG A 76 -28.83 -45.03 -12.43
N PHE A 77 -27.91 -44.10 -12.64
CA PHE A 77 -26.50 -44.41 -12.88
C PHE A 77 -25.80 -44.79 -11.55
N SER A 78 -25.41 -46.06 -11.40
CA SER A 78 -24.84 -46.59 -10.14
C SER A 78 -23.48 -45.99 -9.75
N SER A 79 -22.73 -45.40 -10.69
CA SER A 79 -21.39 -44.86 -10.45
C SER A 79 -21.37 -43.46 -9.79
N GLU A 80 -22.51 -42.79 -9.66
CA GLU A 80 -22.63 -41.42 -9.16
C GLU A 80 -22.08 -41.25 -7.73
N LEU A 81 -22.29 -42.26 -6.88
CA LEU A 81 -21.84 -42.32 -5.48
C LEU A 81 -20.31 -42.22 -5.31
N ILE A 82 -19.53 -42.62 -6.31
CA ILE A 82 -18.06 -42.54 -6.28
C ILE A 82 -17.56 -41.24 -6.92
N THR A 83 -18.26 -40.75 -7.95
CA THR A 83 -17.83 -39.57 -8.71
C THR A 83 -17.98 -38.26 -7.92
N LEU A 84 -19.05 -38.12 -7.13
CA LEU A 84 -19.33 -36.93 -6.35
C LEU A 84 -18.25 -36.62 -5.28
N PRO A 85 -17.84 -37.55 -4.40
CA PRO A 85 -16.79 -37.27 -3.43
C PRO A 85 -15.45 -36.98 -4.10
N PHE A 86 -15.13 -37.64 -5.22
CA PHE A 86 -13.92 -37.34 -6.00
C PHE A 86 -13.95 -35.91 -6.55
N PHE A 87 -15.07 -35.48 -7.11
CA PHE A 87 -15.26 -34.10 -7.58
C PHE A 87 -15.11 -33.07 -6.45
N MET A 88 -15.69 -33.34 -5.27
CA MET A 88 -15.57 -32.45 -4.10
C MET A 88 -14.11 -32.31 -3.62
N VAL A 89 -13.37 -33.41 -3.56
CA VAL A 89 -11.95 -33.40 -3.19
C VAL A 89 -11.13 -32.67 -4.25
N LEU A 90 -11.33 -32.96 -5.53
CA LEU A 90 -10.59 -32.30 -6.61
C LEU A 90 -10.84 -30.79 -6.64
N THR A 91 -12.09 -30.36 -6.51
CA THR A 91 -12.46 -28.94 -6.48
C THR A 91 -11.86 -28.22 -5.27
N THR A 92 -11.82 -28.84 -4.08
CA THR A 92 -11.13 -28.23 -2.91
C THR A 92 -9.65 -28.05 -3.14
N LEU A 93 -8.96 -29.07 -3.65
CA LEU A 93 -7.53 -29.00 -3.90
C LEU A 93 -7.22 -27.90 -4.93
N LEU A 94 -8.00 -27.81 -6.00
CA LEU A 94 -7.86 -26.76 -7.01
C LEU A 94 -8.13 -25.36 -6.44
N PHE A 95 -9.15 -25.19 -5.60
CA PHE A 95 -9.45 -23.91 -4.95
C PHE A 95 -8.33 -23.48 -3.99
N ILE A 96 -7.85 -24.40 -3.15
CA ILE A 96 -6.73 -24.15 -2.23
C ILE A 96 -5.47 -23.79 -3.02
N TRP A 97 -5.15 -24.55 -4.06
CA TRP A 97 -4.02 -24.29 -4.95
C TRP A 97 -4.13 -22.91 -5.59
N ARG A 98 -5.28 -22.61 -6.20
CA ARG A 98 -5.53 -21.33 -6.87
C ARG A 98 -5.39 -20.15 -5.92
N HIS A 99 -5.94 -20.27 -4.72
CA HIS A 99 -5.84 -19.24 -3.68
C HIS A 99 -4.37 -19.03 -3.25
N ARG A 100 -3.61 -20.11 -3.06
CA ARG A 100 -2.18 -20.03 -2.70
C ARG A 100 -1.36 -19.36 -3.80
N VAL A 101 -1.54 -19.78 -5.06
CA VAL A 101 -0.81 -19.22 -6.20
C VAL A 101 -1.12 -17.73 -6.38
N MET A 102 -2.37 -17.29 -6.24
CA MET A 102 -2.71 -15.87 -6.29
C MET A 102 -1.99 -15.06 -5.20
N ARG A 103 -1.99 -15.58 -3.97
CA ARG A 103 -1.31 -14.93 -2.85
C ARG A 103 0.18 -14.82 -3.08
N GLU A 104 0.83 -15.92 -3.45
CA GLU A 104 2.27 -15.95 -3.69
C GLU A 104 2.67 -15.03 -4.84
N ARG A 105 1.87 -14.99 -5.91
CA ARG A 105 2.11 -14.08 -7.03
C ARG A 105 2.06 -12.62 -6.59
N PHE A 106 1.04 -12.23 -5.83
CA PHE A 106 0.94 -10.89 -5.25
C PHE A 106 2.15 -10.57 -4.35
N GLU A 107 2.43 -11.43 -3.37
CA GLU A 107 3.51 -11.20 -2.40
C GLU A 107 4.87 -11.08 -3.11
N ARG A 108 5.18 -11.97 -4.06
CA ARG A 108 6.42 -11.90 -4.86
C ARG A 108 6.50 -10.64 -5.70
N SER A 109 5.42 -10.23 -6.36
CA SER A 109 5.42 -9.02 -7.19
C SER A 109 5.65 -7.75 -6.38
N VAL A 110 5.06 -7.65 -5.18
CA VAL A 110 5.29 -6.49 -4.29
C VAL A 110 6.72 -6.50 -3.75
N VAL A 111 7.25 -7.66 -3.33
CA VAL A 111 8.65 -7.78 -2.87
C VAL A 111 9.64 -7.41 -3.97
N ASP A 112 9.42 -7.87 -5.20
CA ASP A 112 10.27 -7.53 -6.35
C ASP A 112 10.32 -6.01 -6.59
N VAL A 113 9.17 -5.34 -6.51
CA VAL A 113 9.10 -3.89 -6.58
C VAL A 113 9.87 -3.23 -5.44
N CYS A 114 9.67 -3.67 -4.19
CA CYS A 114 10.42 -3.13 -3.05
C CYS A 114 11.93 -3.28 -3.27
N ASN A 115 12.39 -4.45 -3.73
CA ASN A 115 13.81 -4.69 -4.02
C ASN A 115 14.35 -3.77 -5.12
N ARG A 116 13.56 -3.49 -6.16
CA ARG A 116 13.93 -2.55 -7.23
C ARG A 116 14.02 -1.11 -6.73
N ILE A 117 13.08 -0.67 -5.90
CA ILE A 117 13.12 0.67 -5.27
C ILE A 117 14.30 0.74 -4.30
N ASN A 118 14.56 -0.31 -3.52
CA ASN A 118 15.70 -0.38 -2.61
C ASN A 118 17.03 -0.31 -3.37
N ALA A 119 17.15 -0.95 -4.52
CA ALA A 119 18.36 -0.85 -5.33
C ALA A 119 18.70 0.60 -5.72
N THR A 120 17.69 1.47 -5.87
CA THR A 120 17.88 2.89 -6.20
C THR A 120 17.94 3.81 -4.98
N GLU A 121 17.21 3.50 -3.91
CA GLU A 121 17.05 4.38 -2.74
C GLU A 121 17.96 3.99 -1.55
N ASN A 122 18.56 2.78 -1.55
CA ASN A 122 19.46 2.34 -0.48
C ASN A 122 20.74 3.19 -0.39
N ILE A 123 21.17 3.81 -1.50
CA ILE A 123 22.29 4.78 -1.49
C ILE A 123 21.98 6.05 -0.68
N ARG A 124 20.70 6.36 -0.46
CA ARG A 124 20.22 7.48 0.37
C ARG A 124 19.86 7.04 1.78
N GLY A 125 20.06 5.76 2.12
CA GLY A 125 19.65 5.18 3.40
C GLY A 125 18.14 4.97 3.54
N ILE A 126 17.39 4.91 2.44
CA ILE A 126 15.94 4.65 2.46
C ILE A 126 15.68 3.21 2.04
N ASN A 127 14.94 2.46 2.86
CA ASN A 127 14.67 1.04 2.63
C ASN A 127 13.18 0.72 2.78
N TYR A 128 12.60 0.14 1.73
CA TYR A 128 11.22 -0.31 1.64
C TYR A 128 11.14 -1.80 2.02
N ARG A 129 10.35 -2.09 3.05
CA ARG A 129 10.11 -3.45 3.55
C ARG A 129 8.65 -3.81 3.40
N PHE A 130 8.38 -4.95 2.81
CA PHE A 130 7.02 -5.47 2.71
C PHE A 130 6.70 -6.34 3.92
N ASN A 131 5.67 -5.98 4.68
CA ASN A 131 5.33 -6.63 5.93
C ASN A 131 3.95 -7.30 5.85
N LYS A 132 3.84 -8.51 6.42
CA LYS A 132 2.61 -9.28 6.61
C LYS A 132 2.45 -9.62 8.08
N ASN A 133 1.33 -9.22 8.67
CA ASN A 133 0.99 -9.50 10.07
C ASN A 133 2.10 -9.09 11.07
N GLY A 134 2.87 -8.05 10.77
CA GLY A 134 3.99 -7.61 11.60
C GLY A 134 5.33 -8.25 11.26
N SER A 135 5.36 -9.31 10.44
CA SER A 135 6.58 -9.97 9.95
C SER A 135 7.05 -9.45 8.59
N ASP A 136 8.35 -9.20 8.46
CA ASP A 136 8.96 -8.77 7.21
C ASP A 136 9.08 -9.94 6.21
N LEU A 137 8.60 -9.74 4.98
CA LEU A 137 8.70 -10.68 3.88
C LEU A 137 9.98 -10.54 3.05
N ASN A 138 10.70 -9.43 3.17
CA ASN A 138 11.96 -9.27 2.42
C ASN A 138 13.05 -10.23 2.92
N ASP A 139 12.92 -10.71 4.16
CA ASP A 139 13.83 -11.71 4.74
C ASP A 139 13.40 -13.13 4.36
N VAL A 140 14.16 -13.73 3.44
CA VAL A 140 13.93 -15.10 2.91
C VAL A 140 13.87 -16.14 4.03
N THR A 141 14.62 -15.95 5.13
CA THR A 141 14.61 -16.89 6.25
C THR A 141 13.31 -16.84 7.07
N LYS A 142 12.62 -15.69 7.09
CA LYS A 142 11.35 -15.52 7.81
C LYS A 142 10.14 -15.96 7.00
N GLN A 143 10.24 -16.01 5.66
CA GLN A 143 9.15 -16.50 4.80
C GLN A 143 8.70 -17.93 5.16
N MET A 144 9.63 -18.79 5.60
CA MET A 144 9.36 -20.19 5.92
C MET A 144 8.49 -20.36 7.18
N TYR A 145 8.57 -19.42 8.13
CA TYR A 145 7.84 -19.47 9.41
C TYR A 145 6.45 -18.81 9.39
N ILE A 146 6.16 -17.94 8.41
CA ILE A 146 4.92 -17.15 8.36
C ILE A 146 3.71 -17.98 7.87
N HIS A 147 3.91 -19.23 7.47
CA HIS A 147 2.83 -20.13 7.05
C HIS A 147 1.84 -20.51 8.18
N ALA A 148 2.16 -20.24 9.46
CA ALA A 148 1.38 -20.69 10.62
C ALA A 148 0.45 -19.62 11.25
N GLY A 149 0.29 -18.45 10.64
CA GLY A 149 -0.61 -17.41 11.18
C GLY A 149 -2.09 -17.75 10.98
N THR A 150 -2.79 -18.11 12.07
CA THR A 150 -4.20 -18.50 12.17
C THR A 150 -5.22 -17.39 11.86
N GLY A 151 -4.78 -16.20 11.45
CA GLY A 151 -5.67 -15.08 11.09
C GLY A 151 -6.52 -15.33 9.84
N LEU A 152 -7.81 -15.00 9.91
CA LEU A 152 -8.74 -15.08 8.77
C LEU A 152 -8.36 -14.14 7.62
N LYS A 153 -7.68 -13.03 7.89
CA LYS A 153 -7.28 -12.02 6.92
C LYS A 153 -5.80 -11.62 7.11
N PRO A 154 -4.95 -11.72 6.08
CA PRO A 154 -3.60 -11.17 6.16
C PRO A 154 -3.64 -9.64 6.18
N HIS A 155 -2.89 -9.04 7.09
CA HIS A 155 -2.66 -7.60 7.16
C HIS A 155 -1.34 -7.29 6.47
N TYR A 156 -1.40 -6.57 5.36
CA TYR A 156 -0.23 -6.15 4.61
C TYR A 156 0.09 -4.68 4.89
N SER A 157 1.38 -4.35 4.91
CA SER A 157 1.84 -2.96 5.02
C SER A 157 3.21 -2.79 4.39
N ILE A 158 3.50 -1.62 3.85
CA ILE A 158 4.84 -1.21 3.45
C ILE A 158 5.45 -0.42 4.62
N VAL A 159 6.66 -0.77 5.01
CA VAL A 159 7.43 -0.04 6.03
C VAL A 159 8.59 0.63 5.32
N ILE A 160 8.70 1.94 5.44
CA ILE A 160 9.84 2.70 4.95
C ILE A 160 10.75 2.96 6.14
N GLU A 161 12.00 2.52 6.05
CA GLU A 161 13.02 2.71 7.07
C GLU A 161 14.07 3.71 6.58
N PHE A 162 14.46 4.61 7.47
CA PHE A 162 15.48 5.62 7.24
C PHE A 162 16.71 5.34 8.10
N ASP A 163 17.85 5.15 7.45
CA ASP A 163 19.15 5.00 8.10
C ASP A 163 19.82 6.36 8.29
N ASP A 164 19.82 6.83 9.53
CA ASP A 164 20.35 8.14 9.93
C ASP A 164 21.86 8.27 9.67
N ARG A 165 22.59 7.16 9.43
CA ARG A 165 24.03 7.17 9.09
C ARG A 165 24.31 7.88 7.77
N TYR A 166 23.40 7.83 6.81
CA TYR A 166 23.55 8.49 5.51
C TYR A 166 23.19 9.99 5.57
N ASN A 167 22.30 10.38 6.48
CA ASN A 167 22.00 11.79 6.74
C ASN A 167 23.22 12.55 7.28
N ALA A 168 24.04 11.90 8.12
CA ALA A 168 25.27 12.50 8.66
C ALA A 168 26.33 12.82 7.59
N LEU A 169 26.33 12.09 6.47
CA LEU A 169 27.23 12.32 5.32
C LEU A 169 26.66 13.34 4.32
N SER A 170 25.33 13.40 4.18
CA SER A 170 24.65 14.27 3.22
C SER A 170 24.65 15.75 3.60
N SER A 171 24.78 16.08 4.89
CA SER A 171 24.79 17.46 5.41
C SER A 171 25.89 18.33 4.81
N HIS A 172 26.96 17.72 4.27
CA HIS A 172 28.04 18.44 3.59
C HIS A 172 28.05 18.35 2.06
N GLN A 173 27.28 17.44 1.43
CA GLN A 173 27.51 17.13 0.01
C GLN A 173 26.28 17.05 -0.89
N PHE A 174 25.06 16.93 -0.36
CA PHE A 174 23.86 16.72 -1.19
C PHE A 174 22.65 17.55 -0.74
N ASN A 175 22.78 18.88 -0.74
CA ASN A 175 21.63 19.79 -0.88
C ASN A 175 21.03 19.68 -2.29
N ARG A 176 20.50 18.51 -2.66
CA ARG A 176 19.84 18.28 -3.96
C ARG A 176 18.34 18.55 -3.95
N TYR A 177 17.74 18.75 -2.78
CA TYR A 177 16.35 19.17 -2.70
C TYR A 177 16.29 20.69 -2.69
N SER A 178 15.63 21.26 -3.70
CA SER A 178 15.34 22.69 -3.68
C SER A 178 14.41 22.97 -2.48
N SER A 179 14.62 24.09 -1.79
CA SER A 179 13.78 24.52 -0.66
C SER A 179 12.29 24.70 -1.00
N ILE A 180 11.93 24.53 -2.27
CA ILE A 180 10.58 24.66 -2.81
C ILE A 180 9.74 23.39 -2.56
N ASP A 181 10.38 22.21 -2.44
CA ASP A 181 9.67 20.94 -2.20
C ASP A 181 9.31 20.68 -0.73
N PHE A 182 9.81 21.52 0.19
CA PHE A 182 9.45 21.47 1.59
C PHE A 182 8.56 22.66 1.92
N VAL A 183 7.25 22.42 2.02
CA VAL A 183 6.33 23.41 2.57
C VAL A 183 6.67 23.58 4.05
N THR A 184 7.49 24.58 4.33
CA THR A 184 7.70 25.08 5.67
C THR A 184 6.59 26.09 5.94
N ILE A 185 5.62 25.72 6.77
CA ILE A 185 4.68 26.69 7.31
C ILE A 185 5.47 27.47 8.37
N PRO A 186 5.76 28.76 8.18
CA PRO A 186 6.45 29.53 9.21
C PRO A 186 5.55 29.58 10.45
N LEU A 187 6.01 28.99 11.56
CA LEU A 187 5.30 29.03 12.85
C LEU A 187 5.09 30.45 13.39
N TYR A 188 5.84 31.42 12.85
CA TYR A 188 5.72 32.83 13.19
C TYR A 188 5.82 33.67 11.93
N ALA A 189 4.68 34.19 11.45
CA ALA A 189 4.69 35.33 10.55
C ALA A 189 5.27 36.51 11.35
N HIS A 190 6.51 36.89 11.08
CA HIS A 190 7.06 38.15 11.59
C HIS A 190 6.33 39.29 10.88
N VAL A 191 5.18 39.68 11.42
CA VAL A 191 4.58 40.98 11.12
C VAL A 191 5.57 42.01 11.63
N ARG A 192 6.29 42.62 10.71
CA ARG A 192 7.20 43.73 11.00
C ARG A 192 6.32 44.88 11.48
N HIS A 193 6.16 45.03 12.78
CA HIS A 193 5.60 46.25 13.35
C HIS A 193 6.64 47.35 13.17
N GLU A 194 6.53 48.08 12.05
CA GLU A 194 7.14 49.40 11.96
C GLU A 194 6.54 50.25 13.08
N LYS A 195 7.42 50.69 13.99
CA LYS A 195 7.12 51.75 14.95
C LYS A 195 6.75 53.01 14.17
N ASN A 196 5.48 53.27 14.01
CA ASN A 196 4.97 54.63 13.80
C ASN A 196 3.99 54.95 14.91
N GLU A 197 4.56 55.55 15.94
CA GLU A 197 3.87 56.32 16.96
C GLU A 197 3.34 57.60 16.30
N LYS A 198 2.00 57.69 16.13
CA LYS A 198 1.18 58.88 16.42
C LYS A 198 -0.28 58.69 15.98
N ASP A 199 -1.14 58.62 16.99
CA ASP A 199 -2.52 59.11 17.05
C ASP A 199 -3.24 59.44 15.74
N SER A 200 -4.20 58.58 15.37
CA SER A 200 -5.49 59.03 14.84
C SER A 200 -6.55 57.92 15.01
N PRO A 201 -7.79 58.25 15.44
CA PRO A 201 -8.82 57.25 15.65
C PRO A 201 -9.56 56.89 14.35
N PHE A 202 -9.97 55.62 14.29
CA PHE A 202 -11.22 55.07 13.73
C PHE A 202 -11.91 55.90 12.62
N TRP A 203 -12.07 55.30 11.42
CA TRP A 203 -12.88 55.75 10.26
C TRP A 203 -12.18 56.54 9.13
N ALA A 204 -11.25 55.91 8.42
CA ALA A 204 -10.90 56.20 7.00
C ALA A 204 -9.92 55.09 6.55
N ALA A 205 -9.92 54.50 5.36
CA ALA A 205 -10.72 54.67 4.18
C ALA A 205 -10.87 53.27 3.56
N GLN A 206 -12.12 52.88 3.37
CA GLN A 206 -12.51 51.89 2.37
C GLN A 206 -12.33 52.60 1.02
N LEU A 207 -11.29 52.24 0.26
CA LEU A 207 -11.20 52.58 -1.15
C LEU A 207 -10.35 51.56 -1.89
N HIS A 208 -11.07 50.82 -2.73
CA HIS A 208 -10.58 50.02 -3.84
C HIS A 208 -9.43 50.67 -4.59
N GLU A 209 -8.44 49.86 -4.97
CA GLU A 209 -7.83 49.99 -6.29
C GLU A 209 -7.31 48.62 -6.73
N TYR A 210 -8.11 47.92 -7.54
CA TYR A 210 -7.61 46.93 -8.48
C TYR A 210 -6.90 47.72 -9.56
N ASP A 211 -5.61 47.48 -9.75
CA ASP A 211 -4.92 47.96 -10.94
C ASP A 211 -4.22 46.78 -11.61
N GLU A 212 -4.92 46.28 -12.62
CA GLU A 212 -4.42 45.40 -13.67
C GLU A 212 -3.25 46.11 -14.37
N LYS A 213 -2.07 45.49 -14.43
CA LYS A 213 -1.03 45.93 -15.37
C LYS A 213 -0.98 44.99 -16.56
N PRO A 214 -1.23 45.50 -17.79
CA PRO A 214 -1.06 44.75 -19.02
C PRO A 214 0.42 44.64 -19.40
N ILE A 215 0.68 43.60 -20.18
CA ILE A 215 1.94 43.18 -20.78
C ILE A 215 2.45 44.23 -21.78
N PHE A 216 3.76 44.52 -21.74
CA PHE A 216 4.65 44.55 -22.91
C PHE A 216 6.05 44.08 -22.50
#